data_AF-A0AAQ3VJ82-F1
#
_entry.id   AF-A0AAQ3VJ82-F1
#
_cell.length_a   1.000
_cell.length_b   1.000
_cell.length_c   1.000
_cell.angle_alpha   90.00
_cell.angle_beta   90.00
_cell.angle_gamma   90.00
#
_symmetry.space_group_name_H-M   'P 1'
#
loop_
_entity.id
_entity.type
_entity.pdbx_description
1 polymer ?
#
loop_
_entity_poly.entity_id
_entity_poly.type
_entity_poly.pdbx_seq_one_letter_code
_entity_poly.pdbx_strand_id
1 'polypeptide(L)'
;MRQFGLALTAMNLVQQQVSSTRYGAVANTSPEDLPANDEEALSRGIGICGNQVSAFLNIATRVGLEARSLEFYWPDEADVRHSHIAAEVKISGKWAFFDVTWGTYFRRDPTASGQASLLEILSFDEAKAVPDRAAHAVTNESELSFRLQLINSLDPFDYFTKADGYLRGKSGNITLAAPRSNGGAWVYSSDGVPNHIGVSADYSTSHVGNASVGLRAAAHVVHGRIDEIGRGCVGSNVLVAAVNGREAVNEIVSPGTEKDFDLPDGVAAGDTITLSIRPKSDGATCVLVYKQIILSDRSS
;
A
#
# COMPACT_ATOMS: atom_id res chain seq x y z
N MET A 1 -1.13 6.12 -26.91
CA MET A 1 -1.29 4.83 -27.64
C MET A 1 -0.17 3.87 -27.27
N ARG A 2 1.11 4.22 -27.55
CA ARG A 2 2.28 3.38 -27.16
C ARG A 2 2.30 3.00 -25.67
N GLN A 3 2.13 3.96 -24.76
CA GLN A 3 2.17 3.71 -23.31
C GLN A 3 1.10 2.73 -22.85
N PHE A 4 -0.16 2.93 -23.29
CA PHE A 4 -1.26 2.02 -23.01
C PHE A 4 -0.98 0.60 -23.54
N GLY A 5 -0.56 0.49 -24.82
CA GLY A 5 -0.26 -0.81 -25.42
C GLY A 5 0.83 -1.56 -24.66
N LEU A 6 1.93 -0.89 -24.29
CA LEU A 6 3.01 -1.49 -23.50
C LEU A 6 2.52 -1.91 -22.10
N ALA A 7 1.73 -1.08 -21.42
CA ALA A 7 1.17 -1.41 -20.12
C ALA A 7 0.24 -2.62 -20.20
N LEU A 8 -0.69 -2.64 -21.16
CA LEU A 8 -1.61 -3.76 -21.36
C LEU A 8 -0.86 -5.05 -21.72
N THR A 9 0.15 -4.99 -22.60
CA THR A 9 1.00 -6.15 -22.91
C THR A 9 1.73 -6.66 -21.68
N ALA A 10 2.31 -5.77 -20.86
CA ALA A 10 2.99 -6.15 -19.63
C ALA A 10 2.03 -6.81 -18.62
N MET A 11 0.84 -6.24 -18.43
CA MET A 11 -0.20 -6.79 -17.55
C MET A 11 -0.65 -8.18 -18.01
N ASN A 12 -0.87 -8.35 -19.32
CA ASN A 12 -1.27 -9.64 -19.89
C ASN A 12 -0.18 -10.70 -19.75
N LEU A 13 1.09 -10.32 -19.97
CA LEU A 13 2.23 -11.21 -19.78
C LEU A 13 2.31 -11.70 -18.32
N VAL A 14 2.18 -10.78 -17.36
CA VAL A 14 2.21 -11.12 -15.93
C VAL A 14 1.06 -12.08 -15.57
N GLN A 15 -0.16 -11.80 -16.00
CA GLN A 15 -1.31 -12.69 -15.71
C GLN A 15 -1.18 -14.08 -16.33
N GLN A 16 -0.56 -14.18 -17.51
CA GLN A 16 -0.32 -15.49 -18.15
C GLN A 16 0.76 -16.29 -17.43
N GLN A 17 1.74 -15.61 -16.81
CA GLN A 17 2.90 -16.25 -16.22
C GLN A 17 2.73 -16.52 -14.72
N VAL A 18 2.19 -15.57 -13.95
CA VAL A 18 2.18 -15.58 -12.48
C VAL A 18 0.76 -15.80 -11.96
N SER A 19 0.49 -16.99 -11.41
CA SER A 19 -0.87 -17.40 -11.03
C SER A 19 -1.14 -17.35 -9.52
N SER A 20 -2.20 -16.64 -9.13
CA SER A 20 -2.71 -16.62 -7.75
C SER A 20 -3.40 -17.93 -7.36
N THR A 21 -3.98 -18.65 -8.33
CA THR A 21 -4.51 -20.00 -8.08
C THR A 21 -3.40 -20.98 -7.74
N ARG A 22 -2.25 -20.94 -8.47
CA ARG A 22 -1.09 -21.77 -8.13
C ARG A 22 -0.51 -21.41 -6.78
N TYR A 23 -0.45 -20.11 -6.44
CA TYR A 23 -0.04 -19.68 -5.10
C TYR A 23 -0.94 -20.27 -4.02
N GLY A 24 -2.26 -20.18 -4.17
CA GLY A 24 -3.20 -20.76 -3.21
C GLY A 24 -3.03 -22.28 -3.05
N ALA A 25 -2.76 -23.01 -4.14
CA ALA A 25 -2.47 -24.44 -4.05
C ALA A 25 -1.17 -24.72 -3.27
N VAL A 26 -0.08 -24.05 -3.63
CA VAL A 26 1.24 -24.24 -3.00
C VAL A 26 1.22 -23.81 -1.53
N ALA A 27 0.59 -22.69 -1.19
CA ALA A 27 0.46 -22.24 0.19
C ALA A 27 -0.22 -23.28 1.10
N ASN A 28 -1.11 -24.11 0.54
CA ASN A 28 -1.84 -25.14 1.28
C ASN A 28 -1.15 -26.51 1.31
N THR A 29 -0.22 -26.79 0.38
CA THR A 29 0.43 -28.11 0.28
C THR A 29 1.91 -28.10 0.64
N SER A 30 2.61 -27.01 0.32
CA SER A 30 4.07 -26.87 0.40
C SER A 30 4.43 -25.38 0.59
N PRO A 31 4.08 -24.75 1.72
CA PRO A 31 4.28 -23.31 1.92
C PRO A 31 5.75 -22.85 1.84
N GLU A 32 6.70 -23.73 2.11
CA GLU A 32 8.14 -23.51 1.90
C GLU A 32 8.51 -23.27 0.43
N ASP A 33 7.65 -23.66 -0.49
CA ASP A 33 7.78 -23.45 -1.93
C ASP A 33 7.16 -22.12 -2.39
N LEU A 34 6.73 -21.24 -1.51
CA LEU A 34 6.28 -19.91 -1.93
C LEU A 34 7.47 -19.06 -2.42
N PRO A 35 7.29 -18.25 -3.48
CA PRO A 35 8.36 -17.43 -4.04
C PRO A 35 8.77 -16.33 -3.05
N ALA A 36 10.08 -16.16 -2.84
CA ALA A 36 10.62 -15.14 -1.95
C ALA A 36 10.70 -13.75 -2.58
N ASN A 37 10.71 -13.69 -3.93
CA ASN A 37 10.86 -12.47 -4.72
C ASN A 37 10.10 -12.59 -6.05
N ASP A 38 10.08 -11.53 -6.85
CA ASP A 38 9.35 -11.46 -8.10
C ASP A 38 10.02 -12.21 -9.26
N GLU A 39 11.35 -12.35 -9.29
CA GLU A 39 12.02 -13.26 -10.22
C GLU A 39 11.62 -14.73 -10.00
N GLU A 40 11.54 -15.18 -8.75
CA GLU A 40 11.04 -16.50 -8.39
C GLU A 40 9.56 -16.65 -8.76
N ALA A 41 8.74 -15.62 -8.49
CA ALA A 41 7.34 -15.64 -8.85
C ALA A 41 7.13 -15.79 -10.37
N LEU A 42 7.92 -15.07 -11.17
CA LEU A 42 7.91 -15.17 -12.64
C LEU A 42 8.41 -16.52 -13.14
N SER A 43 9.56 -16.98 -12.65
CA SER A 43 10.20 -18.22 -13.13
C SER A 43 9.40 -19.47 -12.78
N ARG A 44 8.76 -19.49 -11.60
CA ARG A 44 7.93 -20.62 -11.12
C ARG A 44 6.47 -20.47 -11.53
N GLY A 45 6.07 -19.27 -11.93
CA GLY A 45 4.70 -18.92 -12.28
C GLY A 45 3.71 -19.00 -11.12
N ILE A 46 4.19 -18.69 -9.91
CA ILE A 46 3.45 -18.74 -8.65
C ILE A 46 3.46 -17.31 -8.09
N GLY A 47 2.32 -16.74 -7.72
CA GLY A 47 2.33 -15.42 -7.08
C GLY A 47 0.95 -14.82 -6.84
N ILE A 48 0.88 -13.92 -5.86
CA ILE A 48 -0.31 -13.11 -5.54
C ILE A 48 -0.15 -11.67 -6.02
N CYS A 49 -1.08 -10.79 -5.65
CA CYS A 49 -1.14 -9.41 -6.08
C CYS A 49 0.20 -8.66 -5.91
N GLY A 50 0.88 -8.81 -4.77
CA GLY A 50 2.21 -8.24 -4.53
C GLY A 50 3.26 -8.68 -5.56
N ASN A 51 3.35 -9.99 -5.84
CA ASN A 51 4.32 -10.51 -6.80
C ASN A 51 4.01 -10.03 -8.23
N GLN A 52 2.73 -10.04 -8.60
CA GLN A 52 2.27 -9.63 -9.93
C GLN A 52 2.52 -8.14 -10.18
N VAL A 53 2.21 -7.27 -9.21
CA VAL A 53 2.49 -5.83 -9.35
C VAL A 53 3.99 -5.57 -9.37
N SER A 54 4.80 -6.24 -8.55
CA SER A 54 6.27 -6.11 -8.60
C SER A 54 6.82 -6.48 -9.99
N ALA A 55 6.40 -7.63 -10.53
CA ALA A 55 6.78 -8.08 -11.86
C ALA A 55 6.32 -7.09 -12.96
N PHE A 56 5.09 -6.58 -12.86
CA PHE A 56 4.55 -5.59 -13.78
C PHE A 56 5.36 -4.29 -13.75
N LEU A 57 5.66 -3.73 -12.58
CA LEU A 57 6.44 -2.51 -12.42
C LEU A 57 7.86 -2.68 -12.95
N ASN A 58 8.46 -3.86 -12.76
CA ASN A 58 9.75 -4.23 -13.33
C ASN A 58 9.73 -4.18 -14.86
N ILE A 59 8.74 -4.81 -15.49
CA ILE A 59 8.59 -4.80 -16.95
C ILE A 59 8.31 -3.39 -17.45
N ALA A 60 7.36 -2.68 -16.83
CA ALA A 60 6.93 -1.34 -17.21
C ALA A 60 8.11 -0.35 -17.19
N THR A 61 8.92 -0.39 -16.14
CA THR A 61 10.11 0.46 -16.00
C THR A 61 11.13 0.15 -17.10
N ARG A 62 11.41 -1.13 -17.39
CA ARG A 62 12.37 -1.55 -18.43
C ARG A 62 11.96 -1.14 -19.84
N VAL A 63 10.66 -1.03 -20.12
CA VAL A 63 10.15 -0.57 -21.43
C VAL A 63 9.91 0.96 -21.49
N GLY A 64 10.33 1.68 -20.45
CA GLY A 64 10.33 3.14 -20.37
C GLY A 64 8.97 3.75 -20.03
N LEU A 65 8.16 3.07 -19.23
CA LEU A 65 6.92 3.63 -18.68
C LEU A 65 7.20 4.27 -17.30
N GLU A 66 6.57 5.41 -17.05
CA GLU A 66 6.46 5.97 -15.70
C GLU A 66 5.27 5.26 -15.03
N ALA A 67 5.56 4.43 -14.03
CA ALA A 67 4.58 3.58 -13.35
C ALA A 67 4.91 3.51 -11.86
N ARG A 68 3.88 3.39 -11.01
CA ARG A 68 4.01 3.28 -9.55
C ARG A 68 3.02 2.27 -8.99
N SER A 69 3.30 1.73 -7.81
CA SER A 69 2.35 0.91 -7.07
C SER A 69 1.16 1.75 -6.57
N LEU A 70 0.04 1.07 -6.36
CA LEU A 70 -1.10 1.58 -5.62
C LEU A 70 -1.56 0.49 -4.64
N GLU A 71 -1.28 0.68 -3.36
CA GLU A 71 -1.56 -0.28 -2.30
C GLU A 71 -2.78 0.14 -1.50
N PHE A 72 -3.65 -0.80 -1.17
CA PHE A 72 -4.89 -0.61 -0.42
C PHE A 72 -4.85 -1.43 0.85
N TYR A 73 -5.36 -0.88 1.94
CA TYR A 73 -5.49 -1.58 3.22
C TYR A 73 -6.86 -1.30 3.83
N TRP A 74 -7.43 -2.30 4.49
CA TRP A 74 -8.68 -2.16 5.24
C TRP A 74 -8.81 -3.26 6.29
N PRO A 75 -9.54 -3.01 7.40
CA PRO A 75 -9.95 -4.06 8.31
C PRO A 75 -11.25 -4.72 7.81
N ASP A 76 -11.47 -5.98 8.18
CA ASP A 76 -12.82 -6.55 8.18
C ASP A 76 -13.54 -6.33 9.52
N GLU A 77 -14.74 -6.90 9.67
CA GLU A 77 -15.55 -6.78 10.89
C GLU A 77 -14.88 -7.38 12.14
N ALA A 78 -13.92 -8.29 11.95
CA ALA A 78 -13.14 -8.89 13.02
C ALA A 78 -11.79 -8.16 13.27
N ASP A 79 -11.62 -6.98 12.65
CA ASP A 79 -10.39 -6.18 12.66
C ASP A 79 -9.17 -6.93 12.08
N VAL A 80 -9.42 -7.94 11.23
CA VAL A 80 -8.36 -8.60 10.46
C VAL A 80 -8.03 -7.70 9.28
N ARG A 81 -6.74 -7.39 9.12
CA ARG A 81 -6.27 -6.53 8.04
C ARG A 81 -6.21 -7.30 6.72
N HIS A 82 -6.85 -6.73 5.72
CA HIS A 82 -6.81 -7.12 4.33
C HIS A 82 -6.03 -6.08 3.53
N SER A 83 -5.45 -6.53 2.43
CA SER A 83 -4.70 -5.67 1.53
C SER A 83 -4.87 -6.08 0.09
N HIS A 84 -4.81 -5.12 -0.81
CA HIS A 84 -4.67 -5.36 -2.25
C HIS A 84 -3.65 -4.39 -2.83
N ILE A 85 -3.07 -4.75 -3.97
CA ILE A 85 -2.14 -3.88 -4.66
C ILE A 85 -2.41 -3.92 -6.16
N ALA A 86 -2.36 -2.73 -6.75
CA ALA A 86 -2.52 -2.46 -8.16
C ALA A 86 -1.38 -1.53 -8.63
N ALA A 87 -1.48 -1.01 -9.85
CA ALA A 87 -0.51 -0.08 -10.41
C ALA A 87 -1.19 1.13 -11.05
N GLU A 88 -0.47 2.25 -11.09
CA GLU A 88 -0.80 3.39 -11.92
C GLU A 88 0.30 3.61 -12.96
N VAL A 89 -0.09 3.81 -14.21
CA VAL A 89 0.84 4.12 -15.32
C VAL A 89 0.49 5.47 -15.89
N LYS A 90 1.49 6.31 -16.15
CA LYS A 90 1.28 7.61 -16.76
C LYS A 90 1.10 7.48 -18.27
N ILE A 91 -0.12 7.73 -18.74
CA ILE A 91 -0.52 7.69 -20.13
C ILE A 91 -0.88 9.11 -20.58
N SER A 92 -0.16 9.65 -21.56
CA SER A 92 -0.38 11.02 -22.06
C SER A 92 -0.38 12.09 -20.94
N GLY A 93 0.48 11.91 -19.93
CA GLY A 93 0.60 12.82 -18.79
C GLY A 93 -0.41 12.60 -17.66
N LYS A 94 -1.35 11.66 -17.79
CA LYS A 94 -2.35 11.33 -16.77
C LYS A 94 -2.11 9.95 -16.17
N TRP A 95 -2.34 9.80 -14.87
CA TRP A 95 -2.30 8.49 -14.21
C TRP A 95 -3.51 7.66 -14.65
N ALA A 96 -3.25 6.45 -15.12
CA ALA A 96 -4.25 5.45 -15.48
C ALA A 96 -4.14 4.26 -14.53
N PHE A 97 -5.27 3.79 -14.01
CA PHE A 97 -5.33 2.69 -13.05
C PHE A 97 -5.36 1.33 -13.75
N PHE A 98 -4.50 0.43 -13.28
CA PHE A 98 -4.40 -0.97 -13.73
C PHE A 98 -4.38 -1.89 -12.52
N ASP A 99 -5.41 -2.73 -12.40
CA ASP A 99 -5.41 -3.86 -11.48
C ASP A 99 -4.75 -5.05 -12.20
N VAL A 100 -3.47 -5.27 -11.90
CA VAL A 100 -2.66 -6.29 -12.56
C VAL A 100 -3.17 -7.69 -12.26
N THR A 101 -3.69 -7.91 -11.05
CA THR A 101 -4.17 -9.21 -10.58
C THR A 101 -5.45 -9.62 -11.27
N TRP A 102 -6.38 -8.69 -11.42
CA TRP A 102 -7.66 -8.94 -12.10
C TRP A 102 -7.60 -8.67 -13.60
N GLY A 103 -6.43 -8.26 -14.11
CA GLY A 103 -6.28 -7.87 -15.50
C GLY A 103 -7.20 -6.75 -15.93
N THR A 104 -7.46 -5.83 -15.00
CA THR A 104 -8.55 -4.87 -15.13
C THR A 104 -8.04 -3.45 -15.29
N TYR A 105 -8.69 -2.70 -16.16
CA TYR A 105 -8.59 -1.24 -16.24
C TYR A 105 -9.98 -0.65 -16.48
N PHE A 106 -10.14 0.65 -16.22
CA PHE A 106 -11.45 1.32 -16.29
C PHE A 106 -11.45 2.38 -17.39
N ARG A 107 -12.47 2.37 -18.26
CA ARG A 107 -12.62 3.33 -19.35
C ARG A 107 -13.57 4.45 -18.96
N ARG A 108 -13.34 5.66 -19.47
CA ARG A 108 -14.25 6.80 -19.28
C ARG A 108 -15.61 6.58 -19.90
N ASP A 109 -15.64 6.14 -21.15
CA ASP A 109 -16.86 5.74 -21.85
C ASP A 109 -16.82 4.21 -22.09
N PRO A 110 -17.74 3.45 -21.48
CA PRO A 110 -17.77 1.99 -21.62
C PRO A 110 -18.17 1.54 -23.04
N THR A 111 -18.83 2.41 -23.80
CA THR A 111 -19.28 2.15 -25.17
C THR A 111 -18.26 2.59 -26.22
N ALA A 112 -17.29 3.42 -25.84
CA ALA A 112 -16.30 3.94 -26.77
C ALA A 112 -15.42 2.81 -27.35
N SER A 113 -15.28 2.83 -28.67
CA SER A 113 -14.48 1.88 -29.44
C SER A 113 -13.43 2.60 -30.29
N GLY A 114 -12.43 1.84 -30.76
CA GLY A 114 -11.33 2.38 -31.57
C GLY A 114 -10.16 2.95 -30.76
N GLN A 115 -9.21 3.57 -31.46
CA GLN A 115 -7.91 3.92 -30.87
C GLN A 115 -7.99 5.05 -29.83
N ALA A 116 -8.95 5.97 -29.96
CA ALA A 116 -9.10 7.10 -29.04
C ALA A 116 -9.52 6.65 -27.64
N SER A 117 -10.38 5.62 -27.53
CA SER A 117 -10.85 5.11 -26.23
C SER A 117 -9.74 4.47 -25.40
N LEU A 118 -8.66 4.00 -26.05
CA LEU A 118 -7.47 3.47 -25.37
C LEU A 118 -6.65 4.55 -24.62
N LEU A 119 -6.99 5.83 -24.78
CA LEU A 119 -6.37 6.95 -24.06
C LEU A 119 -7.25 7.50 -22.94
N GLU A 120 -8.49 7.04 -22.84
CA GLU A 120 -9.46 7.51 -21.86
C GLU A 120 -9.58 6.52 -20.69
N ILE A 121 -8.43 6.04 -20.22
CA ILE A 121 -8.37 5.17 -19.05
C ILE A 121 -8.45 6.05 -17.81
N LEU A 122 -9.32 5.67 -16.88
CA LEU A 122 -9.55 6.39 -15.63
C LEU A 122 -8.36 6.20 -14.69
N SER A 123 -8.00 7.26 -13.97
CA SER A 123 -7.23 7.16 -12.73
C SER A 123 -8.02 6.42 -11.65
N PHE A 124 -7.37 6.04 -10.55
CA PHE A 124 -8.06 5.40 -9.43
C PHE A 124 -9.16 6.30 -8.85
N ASP A 125 -8.88 7.59 -8.63
CA ASP A 125 -9.85 8.53 -8.05
C ASP A 125 -11.05 8.74 -8.97
N GLU A 126 -10.81 8.82 -10.29
CA GLU A 126 -11.90 8.91 -11.26
C GLU A 126 -12.73 7.62 -11.27
N ALA A 127 -12.10 6.44 -11.29
CA ALA A 127 -12.80 5.15 -11.25
C ALA A 127 -13.60 4.97 -9.95
N LYS A 128 -13.06 5.44 -8.81
CA LYS A 128 -13.75 5.42 -7.51
C LYS A 128 -15.00 6.29 -7.50
N ALA A 129 -15.01 7.38 -8.26
CA ALA A 129 -16.14 8.31 -8.35
C ALA A 129 -17.25 7.86 -9.32
N VAL A 130 -17.07 6.79 -10.09
CA VAL A 130 -18.08 6.28 -11.04
C VAL A 130 -19.18 5.48 -10.30
N PRO A 131 -20.47 5.86 -10.39
CA PRO A 131 -21.56 5.14 -9.74
C PRO A 131 -21.78 3.70 -10.25
N ASP A 132 -21.65 3.47 -11.56
CA ASP A 132 -21.74 2.14 -12.18
C ASP A 132 -20.35 1.68 -12.65
N ARG A 133 -19.41 1.58 -11.71
CA ARG A 133 -18.00 1.27 -12.01
C ARG A 133 -17.84 -0.04 -12.80
N ALA A 134 -18.72 -1.02 -12.59
CA ALA A 134 -18.67 -2.31 -13.27
C ALA A 134 -18.83 -2.18 -14.79
N ALA A 135 -19.73 -1.31 -15.27
CA ALA A 135 -19.89 -1.08 -16.71
C ALA A 135 -18.62 -0.50 -17.38
N HIS A 136 -17.81 0.23 -16.60
CA HIS A 136 -16.58 0.86 -17.07
C HIS A 136 -15.36 -0.06 -17.03
N ALA A 137 -15.45 -1.18 -16.31
CA ALA A 137 -14.37 -2.14 -16.16
C ALA A 137 -14.17 -2.93 -17.47
N VAL A 138 -12.92 -3.04 -17.90
CA VAL A 138 -12.49 -4.06 -18.86
C VAL A 138 -11.71 -5.09 -18.07
N THR A 139 -12.25 -6.30 -17.94
CA THR A 139 -11.72 -7.35 -17.07
C THR A 139 -11.21 -8.54 -17.88
N ASN A 140 -10.30 -9.33 -17.30
CA ASN A 140 -9.92 -10.61 -17.87
C ASN A 140 -10.80 -11.74 -17.29
N GLU A 141 -12.01 -11.92 -17.83
CA GLU A 141 -12.94 -12.95 -17.36
C GLU A 141 -12.48 -14.40 -17.60
N SER A 142 -11.35 -14.61 -18.27
CA SER A 142 -10.76 -15.94 -18.45
C SER A 142 -9.75 -16.28 -17.34
N GLU A 143 -9.39 -15.31 -16.49
CA GLU A 143 -8.52 -15.54 -15.34
C GLU A 143 -9.29 -16.29 -14.23
N LEU A 144 -8.72 -17.40 -13.76
CA LEU A 144 -9.41 -18.33 -12.87
C LEU A 144 -9.61 -17.74 -11.47
N SER A 145 -8.64 -17.01 -10.92
CA SER A 145 -8.79 -16.37 -9.61
C SER A 145 -9.91 -15.33 -9.62
N PHE A 146 -10.04 -14.53 -10.69
CA PHE A 146 -11.14 -13.60 -10.90
C PHE A 146 -12.49 -14.33 -10.98
N ARG A 147 -12.56 -15.42 -11.75
CA ARG A 147 -13.77 -16.28 -11.82
C ARG A 147 -14.15 -16.85 -10.46
N LEU A 148 -13.18 -17.31 -9.67
CA LEU A 148 -13.42 -17.86 -8.34
C LEU A 148 -13.98 -16.81 -7.39
N GLN A 149 -13.55 -15.55 -7.46
CA GLN A 149 -14.17 -14.46 -6.69
C GLN A 149 -15.65 -14.33 -7.04
N LEU A 150 -15.97 -14.24 -8.32
CA LEU A 150 -17.36 -14.11 -8.79
C LEU A 150 -18.24 -15.30 -8.41
N ILE A 151 -17.74 -16.53 -8.54
CA ILE A 151 -18.47 -17.76 -8.16
C ILE A 151 -18.78 -17.77 -6.66
N ASN A 152 -17.88 -17.24 -5.84
CA ASN A 152 -18.08 -17.12 -4.40
C ASN A 152 -18.87 -15.86 -3.99
N SER A 153 -19.47 -15.14 -4.94
CA SER A 153 -20.21 -13.90 -4.70
C SER A 153 -19.39 -12.82 -4.02
N LEU A 154 -18.07 -12.82 -4.26
CA LEU A 154 -17.14 -11.79 -3.78
C LEU A 154 -16.95 -10.74 -4.88
N ASP A 155 -16.88 -9.46 -4.48
CA ASP A 155 -16.53 -8.36 -5.39
C ASP A 155 -15.00 -8.25 -5.47
N PRO A 156 -14.37 -8.51 -6.64
CA PRO A 156 -12.92 -8.36 -6.82
C PRO A 156 -12.43 -6.93 -6.58
N PHE A 157 -13.34 -5.95 -6.61
CA PHE A 157 -13.08 -4.53 -6.52
C PHE A 157 -13.58 -3.90 -5.22
N ASP A 158 -13.82 -4.71 -4.18
CA ASP A 158 -14.34 -4.22 -2.89
C ASP A 158 -13.39 -3.22 -2.20
N TYR A 159 -12.09 -3.25 -2.52
CA TYR A 159 -11.11 -2.27 -2.07
C TYR A 159 -11.48 -0.81 -2.42
N PHE A 160 -12.29 -0.56 -3.47
CA PHE A 160 -12.75 0.80 -3.75
C PHE A 160 -13.63 1.39 -2.64
N THR A 161 -14.38 0.53 -1.94
CA THR A 161 -15.32 0.93 -0.89
C THR A 161 -14.77 0.64 0.50
N LYS A 162 -14.02 -0.46 0.68
CA LYS A 162 -13.51 -0.89 1.98
C LYS A 162 -12.20 -0.23 2.39
N ALA A 163 -11.33 0.13 1.43
CA ALA A 163 -10.03 0.74 1.76
C ALA A 163 -10.18 1.99 2.62
N ASP A 164 -9.62 1.96 3.83
CA ASP A 164 -9.56 3.09 4.76
C ASP A 164 -8.27 3.92 4.59
N GLY A 165 -7.31 3.41 3.82
CA GLY A 165 -6.10 4.09 3.39
C GLY A 165 -5.50 3.44 2.14
N TYR A 166 -4.69 4.22 1.42
CA TYR A 166 -3.90 3.70 0.30
C TYR A 166 -2.58 4.45 0.13
N LEU A 167 -1.59 3.76 -0.44
CA LEU A 167 -0.27 4.31 -0.77
C LEU A 167 -0.08 4.37 -2.28
N ARG A 168 0.30 5.53 -2.79
CA ARG A 168 0.67 5.74 -4.19
C ARG A 168 2.18 5.80 -4.30
N GLY A 169 2.78 4.77 -4.88
CA GLY A 169 4.23 4.62 -4.97
C GLY A 169 4.90 4.80 -3.61
N LYS A 170 4.43 4.05 -2.61
CA LYS A 170 4.85 4.13 -1.19
C LYS A 170 4.57 5.47 -0.49
N SER A 171 3.84 6.42 -1.11
CA SER A 171 3.44 7.68 -0.48
C SER A 171 2.01 7.65 0.01
N GLY A 172 1.79 8.09 1.25
CA GLY A 172 0.44 8.19 1.83
C GLY A 172 0.46 7.95 3.34
N ASN A 173 -0.74 7.76 3.91
CA ASN A 173 -0.92 7.50 5.33
C ASN A 173 -1.46 6.08 5.55
N ILE A 174 -0.78 5.30 6.39
CA ILE A 174 -1.17 3.95 6.78
C ILE A 174 -1.86 4.04 8.13
N THR A 175 -3.14 3.66 8.21
CA THR A 175 -3.85 3.60 9.49
C THR A 175 -3.62 2.23 10.13
N LEU A 176 -3.06 2.20 11.35
CA LEU A 176 -2.96 0.96 12.10
C LEU A 176 -4.29 0.61 12.77
N ALA A 177 -4.54 -0.69 12.91
CA ALA A 177 -5.72 -1.25 13.53
C ALA A 177 -5.86 -0.85 15.01
N ALA A 178 -7.04 -1.10 15.58
CA ALA A 178 -7.31 -0.73 16.96
C ALA A 178 -6.32 -1.41 17.91
N PRO A 179 -5.83 -0.70 18.93
CA PRO A 179 -4.76 -1.21 19.76
C PRO A 179 -5.24 -2.36 20.65
N ARG A 180 -4.36 -3.34 20.89
CA ARG A 180 -4.55 -4.27 22.02
C ARG A 180 -4.24 -3.53 23.31
N SER A 181 -5.21 -3.50 24.23
CA SER A 181 -5.00 -2.93 25.57
C SER A 181 -4.25 -3.92 26.46
N ASN A 182 -3.16 -3.46 27.06
CA ASN A 182 -2.40 -4.20 28.07
C ASN A 182 -2.08 -3.27 29.25
N GLY A 183 -2.95 -3.27 30.26
CA GLY A 183 -2.66 -2.61 31.55
C GLY A 183 -2.37 -1.11 31.50
N GLY A 184 -3.00 -0.36 30.59
CA GLY A 184 -2.77 1.09 30.40
C GLY A 184 -1.85 1.45 29.23
N ALA A 185 -1.34 0.44 28.52
CA ALA A 185 -0.64 0.60 27.25
C ALA A 185 -1.50 0.08 26.08
N TRP A 186 -1.43 0.77 24.95
CA TRP A 186 -2.15 0.47 23.73
C TRP A 186 -1.15 0.10 22.63
N VAL A 187 -1.13 -1.17 22.24
CA VAL A 187 -0.16 -1.72 21.30
C VAL A 187 -0.75 -1.79 19.90
N TYR A 188 -0.12 -1.08 18.97
CA TYR A 188 -0.43 -1.06 17.53
C TYR A 188 0.57 -1.94 16.79
N SER A 189 0.05 -2.97 16.12
CA SER A 189 0.83 -3.87 15.27
C SER A 189 0.73 -3.44 13.81
N SER A 190 1.74 -3.77 13.01
CA SER A 190 1.73 -3.64 11.55
C SER A 190 1.25 -4.92 10.84
N ASP A 191 0.53 -5.80 11.53
CA ASP A 191 0.03 -7.04 10.91
C ASP A 191 -0.87 -6.71 9.71
N GLY A 192 -0.50 -7.20 8.52
CA GLY A 192 -1.24 -6.98 7.27
C GLY A 192 -1.08 -5.59 6.64
N VAL A 193 -0.15 -4.75 7.13
CA VAL A 193 0.15 -3.42 6.57
C VAL A 193 1.67 -3.15 6.56
N PRO A 194 2.19 -2.16 5.81
CA PRO A 194 3.61 -1.85 5.86
C PRO A 194 4.02 -1.33 7.24
N ASN A 195 5.23 -1.69 7.65
CA ASN A 195 5.76 -1.43 8.98
C ASN A 195 6.87 -0.36 8.97
N HIS A 196 6.73 0.65 8.12
CA HIS A 196 7.72 1.72 8.00
C HIS A 196 7.10 3.11 8.00
N ILE A 197 7.88 4.08 8.47
CA ILE A 197 7.60 5.51 8.42
C ILE A 197 8.72 6.16 7.62
N GLY A 198 8.40 7.09 6.74
CA GLY A 198 9.36 7.85 5.96
C GLY A 198 9.57 7.30 4.55
N VAL A 199 10.77 7.54 4.04
CA VAL A 199 11.12 7.48 2.61
C VAL A 199 11.48 6.05 2.18
N SER A 200 10.69 5.43 1.30
CA SER A 200 10.91 4.07 0.81
C SER A 200 10.86 3.99 -0.72
N ALA A 201 11.71 3.13 -1.30
CA ALA A 201 11.70 2.87 -2.74
C ALA A 201 10.45 2.09 -3.15
N ASP A 202 9.84 2.49 -4.27
CA ASP A 202 8.67 1.82 -4.81
C ASP A 202 9.08 0.68 -5.76
N TYR A 203 9.31 -0.51 -5.19
CA TYR A 203 9.75 -1.71 -5.91
C TYR A 203 10.98 -1.41 -6.78
N SER A 204 10.94 -1.80 -8.06
CA SER A 204 11.98 -1.59 -9.07
C SER A 204 11.85 -0.26 -9.82
N THR A 205 10.90 0.59 -9.44
CA THR A 205 10.68 1.87 -10.10
C THR A 205 11.71 2.92 -9.61
N SER A 206 11.76 4.06 -10.29
CA SER A 206 12.52 5.23 -9.79
C SER A 206 11.73 6.05 -8.77
N HIS A 207 10.49 5.69 -8.48
CA HIS A 207 9.67 6.40 -7.50
C HIS A 207 10.14 6.07 -6.09
N VAL A 208 10.14 7.11 -5.27
CA VAL A 208 10.39 7.00 -3.84
C VAL A 208 9.22 7.67 -3.15
N GLY A 209 8.58 6.95 -2.25
CA GLY A 209 7.43 7.45 -1.51
C GLY A 209 7.76 7.82 -0.08
N ASN A 210 6.95 8.70 0.51
CA ASN A 210 7.05 9.05 1.91
C ASN A 210 5.78 8.63 2.64
N ALA A 211 5.88 7.62 3.51
CA ALA A 211 4.78 7.07 4.27
C ALA A 211 4.68 7.69 5.68
N SER A 212 3.47 8.04 6.08
CA SER A 212 3.13 8.33 7.47
C SER A 212 2.26 7.22 8.06
N VAL A 213 2.18 7.16 9.38
CA VAL A 213 1.37 6.18 10.11
C VAL A 213 0.35 6.89 10.99
N GLY A 214 -0.92 6.53 10.85
CA GLY A 214 -2.03 7.00 11.68
C GLY A 214 -2.37 6.02 12.79
N LEU A 215 -2.50 6.52 14.01
CA LEU A 215 -2.87 5.76 15.21
C LEU A 215 -4.11 6.40 15.84
N ARG A 216 -5.20 5.66 15.97
CA ARG A 216 -6.40 6.16 16.67
C ARG A 216 -6.26 5.93 18.17
N ALA A 217 -6.08 7.00 18.92
CA ALA A 217 -5.95 6.96 20.38
C ALA A 217 -7.19 6.31 21.01
N ALA A 218 -7.01 5.23 21.77
CA ALA A 218 -8.10 4.54 22.45
C ALA A 218 -8.51 5.20 23.77
N ALA A 219 -7.64 6.04 24.34
CA ALA A 219 -7.90 6.81 25.56
C ALA A 219 -7.07 8.11 25.53
N HIS A 220 -7.09 8.84 26.64
CA HIS A 220 -6.10 9.88 26.87
C HIS A 220 -4.70 9.26 26.94
N VAL A 221 -3.79 9.78 26.11
CA VAL A 221 -2.40 9.32 26.01
C VAL A 221 -1.47 10.51 26.11
N VAL A 222 -0.34 10.32 26.78
CA VAL A 222 0.67 11.36 27.00
C VAL A 222 2.04 10.96 26.48
N HIS A 223 2.24 9.68 26.19
CA HIS A 223 3.53 9.12 25.84
C HIS A 223 3.42 8.10 24.71
N GLY A 224 4.44 8.03 23.87
CA GLY A 224 4.56 7.05 22.79
C GLY A 224 5.91 6.35 22.80
N ARG A 225 5.92 5.09 22.36
CA ARG A 225 7.14 4.29 22.17
C ARG A 225 7.08 3.52 20.86
N ILE A 226 8.19 3.50 20.12
CA ILE A 226 8.36 2.70 18.90
C ILE A 226 9.37 1.59 19.17
N ASP A 227 8.95 0.35 18.94
CA ASP A 227 9.87 -0.78 18.94
C ASP A 227 10.49 -0.89 17.54
N GLU A 228 11.73 -0.40 17.38
CA GLU A 228 12.42 -0.27 16.10
C GLU A 228 13.10 -1.58 15.68
N ILE A 229 12.87 -2.01 14.44
CA ILE A 229 13.57 -3.14 13.81
C ILE A 229 14.84 -2.64 13.11
N GLY A 230 14.76 -1.49 12.46
CA GLY A 230 15.88 -0.92 11.72
C GLY A 230 15.56 0.43 11.11
N ARG A 231 16.59 1.06 10.56
CA ARG A 231 16.54 2.43 10.06
C ARG A 231 17.62 2.68 9.03
N GLY A 232 17.29 3.50 8.04
CA GLY A 232 18.25 4.09 7.12
C GLY A 232 17.98 5.58 7.01
N CYS A 233 18.85 6.42 7.58
CA CYS A 233 18.77 7.86 7.45
C CYS A 233 20.02 8.43 6.75
N VAL A 234 19.79 9.42 5.89
CA VAL A 234 20.80 10.35 5.36
C VAL A 234 20.46 11.74 5.88
N GLY A 235 21.46 12.46 6.38
CA GLY A 235 21.26 13.80 6.95
C GLY A 235 20.48 13.80 8.28
N SER A 236 20.06 14.99 8.71
CA SER A 236 19.33 15.18 9.97
C SER A 236 17.82 15.10 9.74
N ASN A 237 17.14 14.25 10.52
CA ASN A 237 15.70 14.00 10.41
C ASN A 237 15.05 14.01 11.80
N VAL A 238 13.75 14.30 11.86
CA VAL A 238 12.92 14.21 13.08
C VAL A 238 11.71 13.34 12.86
N LEU A 239 11.27 12.69 13.94
CA LEU A 239 9.96 12.06 14.01
C LEU A 239 8.97 13.13 14.49
N VAL A 240 7.89 13.33 13.74
CA VAL A 240 6.83 14.27 14.08
C VAL A 240 5.59 13.46 14.45
N ALA A 241 5.09 13.67 15.66
CA ALA A 241 3.77 13.21 16.09
C ALA A 241 2.80 14.39 16.00
N ALA A 242 1.77 14.27 15.16
CA ALA A 242 0.81 15.33 14.90
C ALA A 242 -0.62 14.93 15.28
N VAL A 243 -1.35 15.82 15.96
CA VAL A 243 -2.76 15.63 16.37
C VAL A 243 -3.51 16.96 16.22
N ASN A 244 -4.56 16.99 15.40
CA ASN A 244 -5.43 18.17 15.21
C ASN A 244 -4.64 19.47 14.92
N GLY A 245 -3.58 19.39 14.11
CA GLY A 245 -2.72 20.52 13.74
C GLY A 245 -1.65 20.90 14.77
N ARG A 246 -1.59 20.20 15.92
CA ARG A 246 -0.53 20.35 16.93
C ARG A 246 0.56 19.31 16.67
N GLU A 247 1.82 19.67 16.87
CA GLU A 247 2.96 18.80 16.60
C GLU A 247 3.88 18.68 17.81
N ALA A 248 4.37 17.47 18.07
CA ALA A 248 5.53 17.20 18.90
C ALA A 248 6.67 16.71 18.00
N VAL A 249 7.83 17.37 18.10
CA VAL A 249 9.00 17.10 17.27
C VAL A 249 10.03 16.35 18.09
N ASN A 250 10.33 15.13 17.66
CA ASN A 250 11.15 14.18 18.36
C ASN A 250 12.45 13.94 17.59
N GLU A 251 13.58 14.05 18.27
CA GLU A 251 14.87 13.71 17.67
C GLU A 251 14.92 12.22 17.33
N ILE A 252 15.40 11.93 16.14
CA ILE A 252 15.68 10.55 15.70
C ILE A 252 17.06 10.17 16.26
N VAL A 253 17.13 9.96 17.59
CA VAL A 253 18.40 9.62 18.28
C VAL A 253 18.84 8.18 17.97
N SER A 254 20.12 7.89 18.18
CA SER A 254 20.95 6.71 17.86
C SER A 254 20.30 5.30 17.95
N PRO A 255 20.89 4.25 17.34
CA PRO A 255 20.29 2.92 17.27
C PRO A 255 19.93 2.35 18.64
N GLY A 256 18.73 1.75 18.74
CA GLY A 256 18.18 1.09 19.92
C GLY A 256 16.88 0.38 19.52
N THR A 257 16.51 -0.67 20.24
CA THR A 257 15.32 -1.49 19.93
C THR A 257 14.01 -0.83 20.35
N GLU A 258 14.05 0.13 21.27
CA GLU A 258 12.89 0.87 21.77
C GLU A 258 13.22 2.36 21.80
N LYS A 259 12.29 3.20 21.35
CA LYS A 259 12.43 4.65 21.32
C LYS A 259 11.17 5.35 21.78
N ASP A 260 11.31 6.10 22.85
CA ASP A 260 10.27 6.98 23.33
C ASP A 260 10.14 8.22 22.45
N PHE A 261 8.93 8.73 22.36
CA PHE A 261 8.60 9.98 21.68
C PHE A 261 7.45 10.68 22.39
N ASP A 262 7.54 12.00 22.41
CA ASP A 262 6.54 12.88 22.96
C ASP A 262 5.35 13.01 22.01
N LEU A 263 4.16 13.17 22.61
CA LEU A 263 2.92 13.50 21.91
C LEU A 263 2.56 14.97 22.13
N PRO A 264 1.77 15.60 21.23
CA PRO A 264 1.18 16.89 21.52
C PRO A 264 0.31 16.86 22.79
N ASP A 265 0.34 17.90 23.61
CA ASP A 265 -0.45 17.96 24.85
C ASP A 265 -1.94 17.70 24.62
N GLY A 266 -2.59 16.94 25.51
CA GLY A 266 -4.04 16.75 25.47
C GLY A 266 -4.52 15.95 24.26
N VAL A 267 -3.84 14.85 23.93
CA VAL A 267 -4.41 13.82 23.03
C VAL A 267 -5.55 13.11 23.76
N ALA A 268 -6.75 13.14 23.17
CA ALA A 268 -7.94 12.53 23.75
C ALA A 268 -8.29 11.20 23.07
N ALA A 269 -9.18 10.44 23.70
CA ALA A 269 -9.76 9.25 23.09
C ALA A 269 -10.45 9.62 21.76
N GLY A 270 -10.16 8.87 20.70
CA GLY A 270 -10.69 9.07 19.36
C GLY A 270 -9.85 9.97 18.46
N ASP A 271 -8.88 10.71 19.01
CA ASP A 271 -7.94 11.49 18.20
C ASP A 271 -7.10 10.56 17.31
N THR A 272 -6.74 11.05 16.12
CA THR A 272 -5.77 10.39 15.25
C THR A 272 -4.42 11.06 15.38
N ILE A 273 -3.43 10.30 15.85
CA ILE A 273 -2.02 10.68 15.90
C ILE A 273 -1.39 10.26 14.59
N THR A 274 -0.82 11.21 13.85
CA THR A 274 -0.03 10.92 12.65
C THR A 274 1.45 10.98 12.99
N LEU A 275 2.14 9.87 12.82
CA LEU A 275 3.59 9.78 12.89
C LEU A 275 4.17 9.92 11.49
N SER A 276 5.13 10.84 11.33
CA SER A 276 5.82 11.07 10.06
C SER A 276 7.29 11.42 10.29
N ILE A 277 8.13 11.20 9.29
CA ILE A 277 9.53 11.65 9.32
C ILE A 277 9.65 12.94 8.51
N ARG A 278 10.27 13.96 9.10
CA ARG A 278 10.53 15.25 8.46
C ARG A 278 12.04 15.51 8.39
N PRO A 279 12.58 15.86 7.22
CA PRO A 279 13.98 16.28 7.09
C PRO A 279 14.20 17.65 7.75
N LYS A 280 15.36 17.84 8.42
CA LYS A 280 15.80 19.14 8.95
C LYS A 280 16.63 19.95 7.95
N SER A 281 17.10 19.31 6.88
CA SER A 281 17.97 19.91 5.87
C SER A 281 17.65 19.35 4.50
N ASP A 282 17.92 20.13 3.46
CA ASP A 282 17.78 19.68 2.07
C ASP A 282 18.58 18.40 1.81
N GLY A 283 17.97 17.47 1.07
CA GLY A 283 18.58 16.18 0.75
C GLY A 283 18.61 15.16 1.89
N ALA A 284 18.13 15.51 3.10
CA ALA A 284 17.95 14.52 4.15
C ALA A 284 16.75 13.61 3.84
N THR A 285 16.94 12.31 4.05
CA THR A 285 15.91 11.29 3.89
C THR A 285 16.04 10.29 5.04
N CYS A 286 14.93 9.69 5.46
CA CYS A 286 15.03 8.56 6.37
C CYS A 286 13.83 7.63 6.25
N VAL A 287 14.10 6.34 6.46
CA VAL A 287 13.10 5.31 6.74
C VAL A 287 13.35 4.74 8.13
N LEU A 288 12.27 4.61 8.90
CA LEU A 288 12.24 3.89 10.17
C LEU A 288 11.32 2.68 10.00
N VAL A 289 11.83 1.49 10.26
CA VAL A 289 11.09 0.23 10.24
C VAL A 289 10.81 -0.18 11.67
N TYR A 290 9.54 -0.41 12.01
CA TYR A 290 9.09 -0.74 13.35
C TYR A 290 8.45 -2.12 13.40
N LYS A 291 8.43 -2.70 14.60
CA LYS A 291 7.71 -3.93 14.91
C LYS A 291 6.31 -3.60 15.42
N GLN A 292 6.24 -2.66 16.35
CA GLN A 292 5.00 -2.19 16.95
C GLN A 292 5.20 -0.76 17.48
N ILE A 293 4.08 -0.07 17.68
CA ILE A 293 4.04 1.24 18.32
C ILE A 293 3.14 1.13 19.55
N ILE A 294 3.55 1.74 20.65
CA ILE A 294 2.86 1.66 21.93
C ILE A 294 2.52 3.09 22.37
N LEU A 295 1.27 3.31 22.75
CA LEU A 295 0.86 4.56 23.39
C LEU A 295 0.46 4.29 24.84
N SER A 296 0.73 5.22 25.76
CA SER A 296 0.40 5.07 27.18
C SER A 296 -0.12 6.37 27.81
N ASP A 297 -0.84 6.20 28.92
CA ASP A 297 -1.38 7.29 29.75
C ASP A 297 -0.37 7.77 30.83
N ARG A 298 0.82 7.16 30.87
CA ARG A 298 1.93 7.50 31.77
C ARG A 298 3.23 7.55 30.99
N SER A 299 4.09 8.52 31.32
CA SER A 299 5.51 8.48 31.00
C SER A 299 6.16 7.34 31.80
N SER A 300 6.77 6.37 31.14
CA SER A 300 7.53 5.29 31.79
C SER A 300 8.80 5.80 32.46
#